data_AF-A0A652JTQ9-F1
#
_entry.id   AF-A0A652JTQ9-F1
#
_cell.length_a   1.000
_cell.length_b   1.000
_cell.length_c   1.000
_cell.angle_alpha   90.00
_cell.angle_beta   90.00
_cell.angle_gamma   90.00
#
_symmetry.space_group_name_H-M   'P 1'
#
loop_
_entity.id
_entity.type
_entity.pdbx_description
1 polymer ?
#
loop_
_entity_poly.entity_id
_entity_poly.type
_entity_poly.pdbx_seq_one_letter_code
_entity_poly.pdbx_strand_id
1 'polypeptide(L)'
;MNPLTHTERAQYFAAVHNMGHGDEIRDQAFMLAVQVMAETPAPWDETEPFAAERYLAARGATPTAASENAIGFELCMRALHALATGSIAMSFDEITHWIETNLDGAQ
;
A
#
# COMPACT_ATOMS: atom_id res chain seq x y z
N MET A 1 10.80 -2.67 -15.00
CA MET A 1 9.64 -1.75 -15.14
C MET A 1 10.13 -0.47 -15.81
N ASN A 2 9.44 0.01 -16.83
CA ASN A 2 9.78 1.28 -17.48
C ASN A 2 9.24 2.42 -16.60
N PRO A 3 10.07 3.35 -16.11
CA PRO A 3 9.57 4.47 -15.32
C PRO A 3 8.61 5.29 -16.19
N LEU A 4 7.43 5.61 -15.65
CA LEU A 4 6.42 6.38 -16.36
C LEU A 4 7.05 7.63 -16.99
N THR A 5 6.88 7.75 -18.30
CA THR A 5 7.32 8.89 -19.08
C THR A 5 6.70 10.17 -18.51
N HIS A 6 7.33 11.32 -18.75
CA HIS A 6 6.77 12.61 -18.32
C HIS A 6 5.35 12.83 -18.85
N THR A 7 5.03 12.24 -20.01
CA THR A 7 3.70 12.26 -20.63
C THR A 7 2.68 11.44 -19.85
N GLU A 8 3.03 10.21 -19.42
CA GLU A 8 2.11 9.37 -18.65
C GLU A 8 1.80 9.96 -17.28
N ARG A 9 2.80 10.59 -16.64
CA ARG A 9 2.60 11.37 -15.41
C ARG A 9 1.69 12.58 -15.64
N ALA A 10 1.92 13.35 -16.71
CA ALA A 10 1.10 14.51 -17.04
C ALA A 10 -0.34 14.13 -17.40
N GLN A 11 -0.54 13.01 -18.09
CA GLN A 11 -1.86 12.46 -18.42
C GLN A 11 -2.61 12.00 -17.17
N TYR A 12 -1.91 11.34 -16.25
CA TYR A 12 -2.46 10.98 -14.96
C TYR A 12 -2.88 12.22 -14.16
N PHE A 13 -1.97 13.20 -13.99
CA PHE A 13 -2.31 14.44 -13.30
C PHE A 13 -3.45 15.21 -13.97
N ALA A 14 -3.52 15.23 -15.31
CA ALA A 14 -4.61 15.87 -16.06
C ALA A 14 -5.95 15.14 -15.92
N ALA A 15 -5.94 13.80 -15.87
CA ALA A 15 -7.14 12.99 -15.68
C ALA A 15 -7.73 13.19 -14.28
N VAL A 16 -6.86 13.32 -13.27
CA VAL A 16 -7.27 13.43 -11.85
C VAL A 16 -7.60 14.90 -11.50
N HIS A 17 -7.04 15.88 -12.20
CA HIS A 17 -7.35 17.32 -12.01
C HIS A 17 -8.83 17.68 -12.24
N ASN A 18 -9.55 16.93 -13.09
CA ASN A 18 -10.98 17.15 -13.33
C ASN A 18 -11.90 16.46 -12.30
N MET A 19 -11.35 15.75 -11.31
CA MET A 19 -12.12 14.91 -10.38
C MET A 19 -12.45 15.57 -9.03
N GLY A 20 -12.06 16.82 -8.77
CA GLY A 20 -12.55 17.62 -7.65
C GLY A 20 -11.50 18.11 -6.64
N HIS A 21 -11.92 18.54 -5.45
CA HIS A 21 -11.08 19.27 -4.49
C HIS A 21 -10.35 18.32 -3.53
N GLY A 22 -9.01 18.27 -3.64
CA GLY A 22 -8.07 17.82 -2.59
C GLY A 22 -8.18 16.37 -2.12
N ASP A 23 -9.22 16.07 -1.33
CA ASP A 23 -9.45 14.76 -0.71
C ASP A 23 -9.88 13.71 -1.74
N GLU A 24 -10.72 14.08 -2.71
CA GLU A 24 -11.16 13.18 -3.79
C GLU A 24 -9.99 12.74 -4.68
N ILE A 25 -9.05 13.65 -4.96
CA ILE A 25 -7.83 13.35 -5.72
C ILE A 25 -6.92 12.39 -4.95
N ARG A 26 -6.75 12.63 -3.64
CA ARG A 26 -5.94 11.78 -2.78
C ARG A 26 -6.52 10.36 -2.70
N ASP A 27 -7.83 10.25 -2.56
CA ASP A 27 -8.52 8.98 -2.45
C ASP A 27 -8.46 8.20 -3.77
N GLN A 28 -8.65 8.85 -4.91
CA GLN A 28 -8.48 8.21 -6.22
C GLN A 28 -7.03 7.76 -6.47
N ALA A 29 -6.05 8.56 -6.05
CA ALA A 29 -4.64 8.19 -6.17
C ALA A 29 -4.29 6.98 -5.29
N PHE A 30 -4.85 6.92 -4.08
CA PHE A 30 -4.70 5.77 -3.20
C PHE A 30 -5.36 4.51 -3.80
N MET A 31 -6.60 4.63 -4.30
CA MET A 31 -7.30 3.51 -4.93
C MET A 31 -6.56 2.96 -6.15
N LEU A 32 -5.99 3.83 -6.98
CA LEU A 32 -5.15 3.39 -8.10
C LEU A 32 -3.89 2.67 -7.60
N ALA A 33 -3.21 3.21 -6.59
CA ALA A 33 -2.03 2.55 -6.02
C ALA A 33 -2.37 1.16 -5.47
N VAL A 34 -3.50 1.01 -4.79
CA VAL A 34 -4.00 -0.29 -4.31
C VAL A 34 -4.25 -1.25 -5.48
N GLN A 35 -4.87 -0.78 -6.57
CA GLN A 35 -5.08 -1.59 -7.76
C GLN A 35 -3.76 -2.08 -8.38
N VAL A 36 -2.76 -1.18 -8.48
CA VAL A 36 -1.42 -1.54 -8.97
C VAL A 36 -0.77 -2.60 -8.09
N MET A 37 -0.93 -2.50 -6.75
CA MET A 37 -0.43 -3.53 -5.82
C MET A 37 -1.18 -4.86 -5.96
N ALA A 38 -2.47 -4.85 -6.31
CA ALA A 38 -3.24 -6.08 -6.51
C ALA A 38 -2.82 -6.84 -7.78
N GLU A 39 -2.33 -6.12 -8.80
CA GLU A 39 -1.82 -6.71 -10.05
C GLU A 39 -0.34 -7.10 -9.97
N THR A 40 0.37 -6.68 -8.91
CA THR A 40 1.79 -6.92 -8.70
C THR A 40 2.01 -7.77 -7.45
N PRO A 41 2.42 -9.04 -7.56
CA PRO A 41 2.71 -9.89 -6.39
C PRO A 41 3.70 -9.21 -5.43
N ALA A 42 3.52 -9.42 -4.13
CA ALA A 42 4.47 -8.92 -3.15
C ALA A 42 5.82 -9.64 -3.34
N PRO A 43 6.96 -8.95 -3.18
CA PRO A 43 8.27 -9.61 -3.25
C PRO A 43 8.45 -10.77 -2.25
N TRP A 44 7.67 -10.77 -1.17
CA TRP A 44 7.68 -11.80 -0.13
C TRP A 44 6.55 -12.84 -0.25
N ASP A 45 5.70 -12.80 -1.27
CA ASP A 45 4.54 -13.72 -1.37
C ASP A 45 4.95 -15.19 -1.32
N GLU A 46 6.07 -15.55 -1.93
CA GLU A 46 6.56 -16.94 -1.94
C GLU A 46 7.25 -17.36 -0.64
N THR A 47 7.97 -16.43 0.00
CA THR A 47 8.77 -16.73 1.20
C THR A 47 7.98 -16.57 2.48
N GLU A 48 7.03 -15.64 2.52
CA GLU A 48 6.26 -15.26 3.70
C GLU A 48 4.76 -14.97 3.39
N PRO A 49 4.01 -15.92 2.84
CA PRO A 49 2.62 -15.71 2.39
C PRO A 49 1.63 -15.31 3.49
N PHE A 50 1.99 -15.50 4.77
CA PHE A 50 1.15 -15.19 5.93
C PHE A 50 1.66 -14.01 6.76
N ALA A 51 2.59 -13.20 6.23
CA ALA A 51 3.20 -12.12 7.00
C ALA A 51 2.16 -11.12 7.53
N ALA A 52 1.22 -10.69 6.68
CA ALA A 52 0.12 -9.80 7.05
C ALA A 52 -0.82 -10.42 8.10
N GLU A 53 -1.18 -11.70 7.94
CA GLU A 53 -2.03 -12.40 8.91
C GLU A 53 -1.36 -12.48 10.29
N ARG A 54 -0.08 -12.88 10.33
CA ARG A 54 0.70 -12.95 11.57
C ARG A 54 0.79 -11.58 12.25
N TYR A 55 1.00 -10.53 11.46
CA TYR A 55 1.08 -9.17 11.97
C TYR A 55 -0.23 -8.71 12.60
N LEU A 56 -1.36 -8.91 11.93
CA LEU A 56 -2.68 -8.57 12.46
C LEU A 56 -3.00 -9.36 13.74
N ALA A 57 -2.71 -10.67 13.75
CA ALA A 57 -2.89 -11.52 14.92
C ALA A 57 -2.01 -11.06 16.11
N ALA A 58 -0.75 -10.70 15.84
CA ALA A 58 0.16 -10.16 16.86
C ALA A 58 -0.34 -8.82 17.46
N ARG A 59 -1.14 -8.06 16.70
CA ARG A 59 -1.79 -6.82 17.15
C ARG A 59 -3.20 -7.02 17.74
N GLY A 60 -3.58 -8.28 18.04
CA GLY A 60 -4.79 -8.60 18.79
C GLY A 60 -6.02 -8.91 17.93
N ALA A 61 -5.89 -9.00 16.60
CA ALA A 61 -6.97 -9.54 15.78
C ALA A 61 -7.18 -11.03 16.11
N THR A 62 -8.44 -11.48 16.09
CA THR A 62 -8.72 -12.92 16.18
C THR A 62 -8.18 -13.63 14.94
N PRO A 63 -7.85 -14.94 14.99
CA PRO A 63 -7.33 -15.65 13.82
C PRO A 63 -8.23 -15.51 12.58
N THR A 64 -9.54 -15.60 12.77
CA THR A 64 -10.51 -15.40 11.68
C THR A 64 -10.44 -13.99 11.10
N ALA A 65 -10.46 -12.96 11.95
CA ALA A 65 -10.38 -11.58 11.48
C ALA A 65 -9.02 -11.26 10.84
N ALA A 66 -7.93 -11.81 11.35
CA ALA A 66 -6.60 -11.64 10.76
C ALA A 66 -6.55 -12.22 9.34
N SER A 67 -7.06 -13.44 9.16
CA SER A 67 -7.06 -14.11 7.85
C SER A 67 -7.97 -13.41 6.83
N GLU A 68 -9.17 -13.00 7.24
CA GLU A 68 -10.13 -12.28 6.37
C GLU A 68 -9.60 -10.91 5.92
N ASN A 69 -8.84 -10.22 6.77
CA ASN A 69 -8.36 -8.87 6.49
C ASN A 69 -6.92 -8.81 5.95
N ALA A 70 -6.16 -9.91 5.96
CA ALA A 70 -4.73 -9.92 5.64
C ALA A 70 -4.42 -9.33 4.26
N ILE A 71 -5.13 -9.78 3.22
CA ILE A 71 -4.90 -9.32 1.83
C ILE A 71 -5.23 -7.84 1.70
N GLY A 72 -6.39 -7.42 2.21
CA GLY A 72 -6.81 -6.03 2.15
C GLY A 72 -5.84 -5.11 2.89
N PHE A 73 -5.39 -5.53 4.07
CA PHE A 73 -4.39 -4.82 4.85
C PHE A 73 -3.08 -4.70 4.07
N GLU A 74 -2.55 -5.80 3.54
CA GLU A 74 -1.26 -5.79 2.84
C GLU A 74 -1.27 -4.85 1.63
N LEU A 75 -2.31 -4.94 0.79
CA LEU A 75 -2.44 -4.09 -0.39
C LEU A 75 -2.50 -2.60 -0.02
N CYS A 76 -3.29 -2.26 1.01
CA CYS A 76 -3.39 -0.89 1.50
C CYS A 76 -2.04 -0.38 2.02
N MET A 77 -1.34 -1.17 2.84
CA MET A 77 -0.08 -0.74 3.45
C MET A 77 1.06 -0.65 2.44
N ARG A 78 1.13 -1.56 1.48
CA ARG A 78 2.09 -1.49 0.36
C ARG A 78 1.84 -0.24 -0.49
N ALA A 79 0.58 0.08 -0.78
CA ALA A 79 0.22 1.28 -1.54
C ALA A 79 0.58 2.56 -0.77
N LEU A 80 0.25 2.64 0.53
CA LEU A 80 0.60 3.79 1.38
C LEU A 80 2.11 3.97 1.49
N HIS A 81 2.85 2.89 1.73
CA HIS A 81 4.32 2.93 1.77
C HIS A 81 4.89 3.47 0.46
N ALA A 82 4.43 2.97 -0.69
CA ALA A 82 4.91 3.42 -1.99
C ALA A 82 4.60 4.90 -2.25
N LEU A 83 3.42 5.38 -1.85
CA LEU A 83 3.05 6.78 -1.96
C LEU A 83 3.87 7.68 -1.03
N ALA A 84 4.14 7.23 0.20
CA ALA A 84 4.87 7.99 1.21
C ALA A 84 6.38 8.06 0.93
N THR A 85 6.98 6.97 0.47
CA THR A 85 8.44 6.84 0.29
C THR A 85 8.91 7.03 -1.15
N GLY A 86 8.00 6.92 -2.12
CA GLY A 86 8.34 6.87 -3.54
C GLY A 86 8.93 5.53 -4.00
N SER A 87 8.94 4.50 -3.13
CA SER A 87 9.52 3.18 -3.42
C SER A 87 8.61 2.02 -2.98
N ILE A 88 8.62 0.94 -3.76
CA ILE A 88 7.95 -0.31 -3.39
C ILE A 88 8.76 -1.00 -2.30
N ALA A 89 8.10 -1.42 -1.22
CA ALA A 89 8.74 -2.19 -0.16
C ALA A 89 9.20 -3.55 -0.70
N MET A 90 10.39 -3.97 -0.30
CA MET A 90 11.01 -5.23 -0.74
C MET A 90 10.84 -6.37 0.27
N SER A 91 10.40 -6.05 1.49
CA SER A 91 10.07 -7.02 2.52
C SER A 91 8.85 -6.58 3.33
N PHE A 92 8.17 -7.53 3.97
CA PHE A 92 7.10 -7.19 4.89
C PHE A 92 7.63 -6.46 6.13
N ASP A 93 8.88 -6.73 6.54
CA ASP A 93 9.56 -6.02 7.63
C ASP A 93 9.76 -4.52 7.35
N GLU A 94 10.00 -4.13 6.10
CA GLU A 94 10.04 -2.72 5.73
C GLU A 94 8.68 -2.04 5.96
N ILE A 95 7.58 -2.74 5.65
CA ILE A 95 6.22 -2.26 5.91
C ILE A 95 6.00 -2.12 7.42
N THR A 96 6.31 -3.14 8.22
CA THR A 96 6.07 -3.10 9.68
C THR A 96 6.91 -2.01 10.34
N HIS A 97 8.18 -1.89 9.99
CA HIS A 97 9.07 -0.85 10.51
C HIS A 97 8.58 0.56 10.15
N TRP A 98 8.10 0.75 8.92
CA TRP A 98 7.53 2.02 8.49
C TRP A 98 6.27 2.38 9.28
N ILE A 99 5.37 1.42 9.51
CA ILE A 99 4.15 1.60 10.31
C ILE A 99 4.51 2.01 11.74
N GLU A 100 5.41 1.28 12.38
CA GLU A 100 5.81 1.54 13.76
C GLU A 100 6.44 2.93 13.92
N THR A 101 7.24 3.35 12.94
CA THR A 101 7.97 4.62 13.00
C THR A 101 7.08 5.82 12.65
N ASN A 102 6.17 5.70 11.68
CA ASN A 102 5.48 6.84 11.08
C ASN A 102 3.97 6.90 11.36
N LEU A 103 3.34 5.77 11.68
CA LEU A 103 1.91 5.70 11.96
C LEU A 103 1.63 5.48 13.44
N ASP A 104 2.34 4.55 14.09
CA ASP A 104 2.20 4.32 15.53
C ASP A 104 3.04 5.29 16.36
N GLY A 105 4.22 5.67 15.86
CA GLY A 105 5.15 6.60 16.49
C GLY A 105 4.78 8.08 16.36
N ALA A 106 3.69 8.42 15.64
CA ALA A 106 3.16 9.77 15.56
C ALA A 106 2.38 10.11 16.85
N GLN A 107 3.11 10.37 17.93
CA GLN A 107 2.62 11.07 19.13
C GLN A 107 3.12 12.53 19.12
#